data_AF-A0A8K1FDY8-F1
#
_entry.id   AF-A0A8K1FDY8-F1
#
_cell.length_a   1.000
_cell.length_b   1.000
_cell.length_c   1.000
_cell.angle_alpha   90.00
_cell.angle_beta   90.00
_cell.angle_gamma   90.00
#
_symmetry.space_group_name_H-M   'P 1'
#
loop_
_entity.id
_entity.type
_entity.pdbx_description
1 polymer ?
#
loop_
_entity_poly.entity_id
_entity_poly.type
_entity_poly.pdbx_seq_one_letter_code
_entity_poly.pdbx_strand_id
1 'polypeptide(L)'
;MGVSVTDKLNDAKRHGDLHLSCYNLARCPPNVFTSAELTKTLWRLDLSCNLLTTLPDAISSLIALQVLWVNENPRLTQLPPGLAKCKLLRVIDASSTALDTLPSDLARLENLHVLDITDTPLEKRWIEKKHLPLLEDSTNQIALPYTATAQQEMCQRILHKLKRKDERTRLKLELFDKLYDQVYRMERSNISGCDLLRLTIRRLMKQFPLADEIRSITRNAERFFPASFSTQALAAVDASEFRRAFDRLHEENERKKRAADLEIKIRNLYFDRIDPRAVEPMVKSIYEEIHDLSDVKFLLKHASALFPKDSKDVDGKEIKRRLAALQEEQARERAMAIDKLLIALKSIYSDVEPAQLHDVVSRVTALFKVVSSNIGLTRDIAHIFLTL
;
A
#
# COMPACT_ATOMS: atom_id res chain seq x y z
N MET A 1 -50.97 11.68 -16.16
CA MET A 1 -50.54 12.67 -15.16
C MET A 1 -49.28 12.12 -14.51
N GLY A 2 -48.11 12.69 -14.83
CA GLY A 2 -46.85 12.26 -14.20
C GLY A 2 -46.80 12.75 -12.76
N VAL A 3 -46.41 11.89 -11.82
CA VAL A 3 -46.20 12.27 -10.41
C VAL A 3 -45.12 13.34 -10.36
N SER A 4 -45.41 14.51 -9.77
CA SER A 4 -44.46 15.61 -9.72
C SER A 4 -43.27 15.27 -8.81
N VAL A 5 -42.10 15.86 -9.08
CA VAL A 5 -40.92 15.77 -8.18
C VAL A 5 -41.31 16.20 -6.76
N THR A 6 -42.18 17.20 -6.63
CA THR A 6 -42.68 17.67 -5.33
C THR A 6 -43.45 16.58 -4.58
N ASP A 7 -44.25 15.78 -5.29
CA ASP A 7 -45.02 14.69 -4.68
C ASP A 7 -44.08 13.59 -4.17
N LYS A 8 -43.06 13.23 -4.97
CA LYS A 8 -42.02 12.28 -4.57
C LYS A 8 -41.22 12.76 -3.35
N LEU A 9 -40.89 14.05 -3.29
CA LEU A 9 -40.23 14.63 -2.13
C LEU A 9 -41.08 14.55 -0.86
N ASN A 10 -42.40 14.78 -0.98
CA ASN A 10 -43.31 14.69 0.16
C ASN A 10 -43.53 13.25 0.62
N ASP A 11 -43.57 12.30 -0.31
CA ASP A 11 -43.65 10.87 0.01
C ASP A 11 -42.38 10.40 0.72
N ALA A 12 -41.21 10.74 0.18
CA ALA A 12 -39.90 10.40 0.74
C ALA A 12 -39.69 10.92 2.17
N LYS A 13 -40.35 12.03 2.58
CA LYS A 13 -40.30 12.51 3.97
C LYS A 13 -40.86 11.50 4.97
N ARG A 14 -41.76 10.61 4.53
CA ARG A 14 -42.42 9.62 5.39
C ARG A 14 -41.60 8.34 5.58
N HIS A 15 -40.92 7.88 4.53
CA HIS A 15 -40.26 6.56 4.52
C HIS A 15 -38.76 6.59 4.15
N GLY A 16 -38.21 7.77 3.83
CA GLY A 16 -36.77 7.96 3.60
C GLY A 16 -36.25 7.35 2.30
N ASP A 17 -37.12 7.02 1.35
CA ASP A 17 -36.73 6.52 0.02
C ASP A 17 -37.20 7.54 -1.04
N LEU A 18 -36.27 8.09 -1.81
CA LEU A 18 -36.57 9.08 -2.84
C LEU A 18 -36.19 8.53 -4.20
N HIS A 19 -37.21 8.20 -4.99
CA HIS A 19 -37.07 7.75 -6.37
C HIS A 19 -37.37 8.87 -7.36
N LEU A 20 -36.32 9.35 -8.03
CA LEU A 20 -36.34 10.41 -9.04
C LEU A 20 -35.68 9.93 -10.35
N SER A 21 -35.87 8.66 -10.71
CA SER A 21 -35.38 8.10 -11.97
C SER A 21 -36.22 8.55 -13.18
N CYS A 22 -35.59 8.78 -14.33
CA CYS A 22 -36.26 9.16 -15.59
C CYS A 22 -37.05 10.49 -15.55
N TYR A 23 -36.58 11.47 -14.76
CA TYR A 23 -37.23 12.78 -14.64
C TYR A 23 -36.62 13.87 -15.55
N ASN A 24 -35.69 13.51 -16.44
CA ASN A 24 -34.94 14.46 -17.29
C ASN A 24 -34.26 15.58 -16.49
N LEU A 25 -33.82 15.28 -15.26
CA LEU A 25 -33.22 16.26 -14.37
C LEU A 25 -31.84 16.66 -14.89
N ALA A 26 -31.65 17.94 -15.20
CA ALA A 26 -30.32 18.48 -15.47
C ALA A 26 -29.51 18.75 -14.18
N ARG A 27 -30.21 18.89 -13.04
CA ARG A 27 -29.65 19.14 -11.72
C ARG A 27 -30.50 18.45 -10.66
N CYS A 28 -29.87 18.01 -9.57
CA CYS A 28 -30.60 17.47 -8.42
C CYS A 28 -31.41 18.59 -7.74
N PRO A 29 -32.69 18.35 -7.35
CA PRO A 29 -33.49 19.34 -6.65
C PRO A 29 -32.83 19.76 -5.33
N PRO A 30 -32.61 21.06 -5.06
CA PRO A 30 -31.91 21.52 -3.86
C PRO A 30 -32.60 21.11 -2.56
N ASN A 31 -33.94 21.03 -2.60
CA ASN A 31 -34.78 20.69 -1.44
C ASN A 31 -34.49 19.30 -0.87
N VAL A 32 -33.92 18.40 -1.66
CA VAL A 32 -33.44 17.08 -1.18
C VAL A 32 -32.42 17.27 -0.05
N PHE A 33 -31.56 18.28 -0.18
CA PHE A 33 -30.41 18.49 0.72
C PHE A 33 -30.69 19.48 1.85
N THR A 34 -31.76 20.28 1.74
CA THR A 34 -32.10 21.34 2.72
C THR A 34 -33.30 20.99 3.61
N SER A 35 -34.09 19.97 3.28
CA SER A 35 -35.20 19.52 4.13
C SER A 35 -34.70 18.94 5.44
N ALA A 36 -35.20 19.47 6.56
CA ALA A 36 -34.83 19.04 7.90
C ALA A 36 -35.19 17.57 8.18
N GLU A 37 -36.24 17.07 7.53
CA GLU A 37 -36.69 15.68 7.60
C GLU A 37 -35.78 14.78 6.75
N LEU A 38 -35.67 15.07 5.44
CA LEU A 38 -34.95 14.20 4.50
C LEU A 38 -33.47 14.04 4.87
N THR A 39 -32.82 15.10 5.34
CA THR A 39 -31.40 15.05 5.76
C THR A 39 -31.14 14.03 6.87
N LYS A 40 -32.15 13.72 7.70
CA LYS A 40 -32.05 12.77 8.81
C LYS A 40 -32.61 11.39 8.49
N THR A 41 -33.52 11.28 7.53
CA THR A 41 -34.28 10.04 7.29
C THR A 41 -34.00 9.39 5.94
N LEU A 42 -33.48 10.14 4.96
CA LEU A 42 -33.29 9.64 3.61
C LEU A 42 -32.16 8.60 3.58
N TRP A 43 -32.54 7.33 3.43
CA TRP A 43 -31.62 6.20 3.39
C TRP A 43 -31.38 5.70 1.95
N ARG A 44 -32.30 5.98 1.02
CA ARG A 44 -32.13 5.68 -0.40
C ARG A 44 -32.45 6.88 -1.28
N LEU A 45 -31.52 7.20 -2.18
CA LEU A 45 -31.68 8.24 -3.18
C LEU A 45 -31.38 7.67 -4.57
N ASP A 46 -32.40 7.65 -5.41
CA ASP A 46 -32.30 7.19 -6.79
C ASP A 46 -32.48 8.37 -7.74
N LEU A 47 -31.40 8.71 -8.42
CA LEU A 47 -31.26 9.76 -9.43
C LEU A 47 -30.86 9.16 -10.80
N SER A 48 -31.07 7.85 -10.99
CA SER A 48 -30.71 7.14 -12.22
C SER A 48 -31.44 7.69 -13.45
N CYS A 49 -30.90 7.44 -14.64
CA CYS A 49 -31.57 7.77 -15.91
C CYS A 49 -31.98 9.25 -16.02
N ASN A 50 -31.05 10.16 -15.74
CA ASN A 50 -31.26 11.60 -15.80
C ASN A 50 -30.17 12.27 -16.66
N LEU A 51 -30.14 13.60 -16.65
CA LEU A 51 -29.17 14.41 -17.41
C LEU A 51 -28.22 15.17 -16.48
N LEU A 52 -27.96 14.62 -15.30
CA LEU A 52 -27.12 15.27 -14.29
C LEU A 52 -25.70 15.41 -14.81
N THR A 53 -25.15 16.61 -14.64
CA THR A 53 -23.74 16.89 -14.94
C THR A 53 -22.87 16.83 -13.69
N THR A 54 -23.44 17.15 -12.53
CA THR A 54 -22.78 17.12 -11.22
C THR A 54 -23.78 16.76 -10.13
N LEU A 55 -23.27 16.30 -8.99
CA LEU A 55 -24.00 16.26 -7.72
C LEU A 55 -23.42 17.34 -6.80
N PRO A 56 -24.25 18.07 -6.05
CA PRO A 56 -23.75 19.10 -5.16
C PRO A 56 -23.10 18.50 -3.91
N ASP A 57 -22.09 19.19 -3.35
CA ASP A 57 -21.49 18.84 -2.05
C ASP A 57 -22.51 18.83 -0.90
N ALA A 58 -23.66 19.48 -1.10
CA ALA A 58 -24.80 19.43 -0.18
C ALA A 58 -25.33 18.02 0.05
N ILE A 59 -25.02 17.02 -0.80
CA ILE A 59 -25.31 15.61 -0.54
C ILE A 59 -24.76 15.14 0.83
N SER A 60 -23.72 15.82 1.32
CA SER A 60 -23.14 15.56 2.64
C SER A 60 -24.07 15.80 3.83
N SER A 61 -25.22 16.46 3.63
CA SER A 61 -26.25 16.62 4.65
C SER A 61 -27.10 15.36 4.86
N LEU A 62 -27.10 14.42 3.91
CA LEU A 62 -27.88 13.18 3.96
C LEU A 62 -27.16 12.11 4.81
N ILE A 63 -27.05 12.36 6.12
CA ILE A 63 -26.25 11.52 7.04
C ILE A 63 -26.78 10.08 7.17
N ALA A 64 -28.05 9.86 6.85
CA ALA A 64 -28.71 8.55 6.89
C ALA A 64 -28.56 7.74 5.58
N LEU A 65 -27.96 8.32 4.54
CA LEU A 65 -27.92 7.72 3.20
C LEU A 65 -27.12 6.41 3.19
N GLN A 66 -27.75 5.35 2.68
CA GLN A 66 -27.20 4.00 2.55
C GLN A 66 -27.05 3.57 1.09
N VAL A 67 -27.97 4.01 0.22
CA VAL A 67 -28.00 3.65 -1.20
C VAL A 67 -28.08 4.91 -2.04
N LEU A 68 -27.15 5.07 -2.97
CA LEU A 68 -27.13 6.14 -3.96
C LEU A 68 -27.04 5.54 -5.36
N TRP A 69 -28.04 5.80 -6.20
CA TRP A 69 -28.02 5.44 -7.61
C TRP A 69 -28.00 6.69 -8.47
N VAL A 70 -26.95 6.81 -9.28
CA VAL A 70 -26.70 7.94 -10.19
C VAL A 70 -26.26 7.42 -11.56
N ASN A 71 -26.44 6.14 -11.82
CA ASN A 71 -26.19 5.49 -13.09
C ASN A 71 -27.02 6.08 -14.22
N GLU A 72 -26.63 5.84 -15.47
CA GLU A 72 -27.33 6.36 -16.65
C GLU A 72 -27.48 7.89 -16.61
N ASN A 73 -26.43 8.57 -16.14
CA ASN A 73 -26.26 10.02 -16.23
C ASN A 73 -25.03 10.31 -17.11
N PRO A 74 -25.19 10.36 -18.44
CA PRO A 74 -24.08 10.32 -19.40
C PRO A 74 -23.17 11.56 -19.36
N ARG A 75 -23.52 12.59 -18.58
CA ARG A 75 -22.74 13.82 -18.40
C ARG A 75 -22.15 13.98 -17.00
N LEU A 76 -22.43 13.04 -16.08
CA LEU A 76 -21.91 13.09 -14.73
C LEU A 76 -20.43 12.68 -14.74
N THR A 77 -19.54 13.63 -14.48
CA THR A 77 -18.09 13.40 -14.63
C THR A 77 -17.37 13.10 -13.32
N GLN A 78 -17.96 13.48 -12.19
CA GLN A 78 -17.36 13.37 -10.85
C GLN A 78 -18.42 13.16 -9.77
N LEU A 79 -18.04 12.41 -8.74
CA LEU A 79 -18.76 12.38 -7.46
C LEU A 79 -18.20 13.47 -6.52
N PRO A 80 -19.05 14.12 -5.71
CA PRO A 80 -18.63 15.21 -4.82
C PRO A 80 -17.80 14.68 -3.63
N PRO A 81 -16.71 15.35 -3.21
CA PRO A 81 -15.95 14.97 -2.01
C PRO A 81 -16.81 14.92 -0.74
N GLY A 82 -17.85 15.75 -0.66
CA GLY A 82 -18.82 15.75 0.44
C GLY A 82 -19.51 14.40 0.68
N LEU A 83 -19.59 13.53 -0.34
CA LEU A 83 -20.20 12.20 -0.23
C LEU A 83 -19.54 11.34 0.85
N ALA A 84 -18.25 11.57 1.14
CA ALA A 84 -17.50 10.90 2.20
C ALA A 84 -18.03 11.12 3.63
N LYS A 85 -18.94 12.10 3.82
CA LYS A 85 -19.63 12.34 5.11
C LYS A 85 -20.83 11.43 5.32
N CYS A 86 -21.37 10.80 4.28
CA CYS A 86 -22.48 9.86 4.38
C CYS A 86 -21.98 8.49 4.87
N LYS A 87 -21.64 8.39 6.16
CA LYS A 87 -20.93 7.22 6.73
C LYS A 87 -21.69 5.91 6.65
N LEU A 88 -23.01 5.97 6.43
CA LEU A 88 -23.86 4.78 6.30
C LEU A 88 -23.96 4.27 4.86
N LEU A 89 -23.32 4.92 3.88
CA LEU A 89 -23.34 4.46 2.49
C LEU A 89 -22.78 3.04 2.36
N ARG A 90 -23.58 2.18 1.71
CA ARG A 90 -23.27 0.78 1.41
C ARG A 90 -23.16 0.52 -0.07
N VAL A 91 -23.97 1.22 -0.86
CA VAL A 91 -24.08 1.03 -2.30
C VAL A 91 -24.02 2.39 -3.00
N ILE A 92 -23.11 2.53 -3.95
CA ILE A 92 -23.08 3.60 -4.93
C ILE A 92 -23.09 2.95 -6.31
N ASP A 93 -24.12 3.23 -7.09
CA ASP A 93 -24.15 2.87 -8.52
C ASP A 93 -23.93 4.12 -9.36
N ALA A 94 -22.77 4.18 -10.03
CA ALA A 94 -22.39 5.24 -10.95
C ALA A 94 -22.03 4.68 -12.33
N SER A 95 -22.57 3.50 -12.68
CA SER A 95 -22.40 2.86 -13.97
C SER A 95 -22.98 3.70 -15.12
N SER A 96 -22.42 3.55 -16.33
CA SER A 96 -22.86 4.29 -17.53
C SER A 96 -22.94 5.81 -17.32
N THR A 97 -21.87 6.36 -16.73
CA THR A 97 -21.66 7.80 -16.55
C THR A 97 -20.36 8.25 -17.21
N ALA A 98 -20.15 9.56 -17.34
CA ALA A 98 -18.88 10.13 -17.83
C ALA A 98 -17.81 10.21 -16.72
N LEU A 99 -17.92 9.41 -15.66
CA LEU A 99 -17.05 9.45 -14.50
C LEU A 99 -15.59 9.22 -14.90
N ASP A 100 -14.73 10.19 -14.65
CA ASP A 100 -13.32 10.14 -15.04
C ASP A 100 -12.37 10.00 -13.84
N THR A 101 -12.84 10.28 -12.63
CA THR A 101 -12.07 10.33 -11.40
C THR A 101 -12.98 10.09 -10.19
N LEU A 102 -12.38 9.63 -9.09
CA LEU A 102 -13.03 9.55 -7.78
C LEU A 102 -12.29 10.45 -6.79
N PRO A 103 -13.00 11.19 -5.91
CA PRO A 103 -12.34 11.91 -4.83
C PRO A 103 -11.69 10.92 -3.85
N SER A 104 -10.49 11.25 -3.36
CA SER A 104 -9.80 10.36 -2.41
C SER A 104 -10.53 10.23 -1.08
N ASP A 105 -11.37 11.22 -0.73
CA ASP A 105 -12.21 11.21 0.46
C ASP A 105 -13.19 10.04 0.51
N LEU A 106 -13.61 9.44 -0.63
CA LEU A 106 -14.48 8.25 -0.62
C LEU A 106 -13.84 7.07 0.12
N ALA A 107 -12.52 7.04 0.26
CA ALA A 107 -11.83 6.07 1.10
C ALA A 107 -12.28 6.06 2.57
N ARG A 108 -12.97 7.11 3.03
CA ARG A 108 -13.53 7.24 4.39
C ARG A 108 -14.93 6.65 4.53
N LEU A 109 -15.49 6.05 3.48
CA LEU A 109 -16.74 5.30 3.52
C LEU A 109 -16.46 3.84 3.93
N GLU A 110 -16.36 3.62 5.24
CA GLU A 110 -15.96 2.31 5.79
C GLU A 110 -17.02 1.22 5.60
N ASN A 111 -18.28 1.61 5.39
CA ASN A 111 -19.40 0.71 5.17
C ASN A 111 -19.73 0.47 3.69
N LEU A 112 -18.94 1.02 2.76
CA LEU A 112 -19.21 0.89 1.33
C LEU A 112 -18.73 -0.46 0.81
N HIS A 113 -19.69 -1.29 0.39
CA HIS A 113 -19.41 -2.63 -0.12
C HIS A 113 -19.64 -2.73 -1.63
N VAL A 114 -20.45 -1.84 -2.22
CA VAL A 114 -20.66 -1.81 -3.67
C VAL A 114 -20.38 -0.40 -4.18
N LEU A 115 -19.43 -0.31 -5.11
CA LEU A 115 -19.17 0.89 -5.92
C LEU A 115 -19.11 0.45 -7.37
N ASP A 116 -20.22 0.59 -8.06
CA ASP A 116 -20.30 0.28 -9.48
C ASP A 116 -19.83 1.49 -10.31
N ILE A 117 -18.83 1.25 -11.16
CA ILE A 117 -18.27 2.23 -12.10
C ILE A 117 -18.18 1.62 -13.51
N THR A 118 -18.93 0.56 -13.78
CA THR A 118 -18.92 -0.12 -15.07
C THR A 118 -19.42 0.80 -16.18
N ASP A 119 -18.83 0.67 -17.36
CA ASP A 119 -19.08 1.55 -18.51
C ASP A 119 -18.79 3.03 -18.21
N THR A 120 -17.66 3.29 -17.53
CA THR A 120 -17.15 4.65 -17.32
C THR A 120 -15.74 4.81 -17.92
N PRO A 121 -15.34 6.03 -18.33
CA PRO A 121 -13.95 6.30 -18.68
C PRO A 121 -12.96 5.94 -17.56
N LEU A 122 -13.39 6.05 -16.30
CA LEU A 122 -12.61 5.71 -15.13
C LEU A 122 -12.27 4.21 -15.08
N GLU A 123 -13.25 3.33 -15.28
CA GLU A 123 -13.07 1.89 -15.30
C GLU A 123 -12.02 1.50 -16.35
N LYS A 124 -12.21 1.94 -17.59
CA LYS A 124 -11.27 1.71 -18.71
C LYS A 124 -9.84 2.10 -18.31
N ARG A 125 -9.67 3.32 -17.79
CA ARG A 125 -8.35 3.82 -17.34
C ARG A 125 -7.78 3.01 -16.17
N TRP A 126 -8.61 2.48 -15.28
CA TRP A 126 -8.16 1.68 -14.13
C TRP A 126 -7.78 0.27 -14.54
N ILE A 127 -8.44 -0.32 -15.53
CA ILE A 127 -8.04 -1.57 -16.16
C ILE A 127 -6.70 -1.40 -16.88
N GLU A 128 -6.55 -0.36 -17.73
CA GLU A 128 -5.29 -0.04 -18.43
C GLU A 128 -4.11 0.13 -17.46
N LYS A 129 -4.34 0.76 -16.31
CA LYS A 129 -3.33 0.97 -15.25
C LYS A 129 -3.19 -0.22 -14.30
N LYS A 130 -3.83 -1.35 -14.58
CA LYS A 130 -3.81 -2.57 -13.76
C LYS A 130 -4.25 -2.32 -12.31
N HIS A 131 -5.11 -1.33 -12.09
CA HIS A 131 -5.75 -1.07 -10.80
C HIS A 131 -6.99 -1.95 -10.60
N LEU A 132 -7.65 -2.31 -11.70
CA LEU A 132 -8.74 -3.29 -11.76
C LEU A 132 -8.34 -4.45 -12.69
N PRO A 133 -8.89 -5.66 -12.50
CA PRO A 133 -8.64 -6.76 -13.42
C PRO A 133 -9.39 -6.49 -14.72
N LEU A 134 -8.93 -7.06 -15.83
CA LEU A 134 -9.81 -7.20 -16.99
C LEU A 134 -10.85 -8.25 -16.62
N LEU A 135 -12.13 -7.88 -16.66
CA LEU A 135 -13.22 -8.84 -16.53
C LEU A 135 -13.32 -9.59 -17.87
N GLU A 136 -12.43 -10.56 -18.10
CA GLU A 136 -12.60 -11.48 -19.22
C GLU A 136 -13.62 -12.55 -18.79
N ASP A 137 -14.78 -12.56 -19.46
CA ASP A 137 -15.78 -13.62 -19.42
C ASP A 137 -15.11 -14.95 -19.76
N SER A 138 -14.68 -15.65 -18.72
CA SER A 138 -14.23 -17.03 -18.81
C SER A 138 -15.43 -17.90 -18.51
N THR A 139 -15.93 -18.51 -19.58
CA THR A 139 -16.83 -19.66 -19.67
C THR A 139 -18.28 -19.39 -20.08
N ASN A 140 -18.60 -20.07 -21.17
CA ASN A 140 -19.83 -20.11 -21.93
C ASN A 140 -20.94 -20.84 -21.14
N GLN A 141 -21.38 -20.26 -20.02
CA GLN A 141 -22.59 -20.66 -19.30
C GLN A 141 -23.13 -19.44 -18.55
N ILE A 142 -24.39 -19.09 -18.81
CA ILE A 142 -25.12 -17.99 -18.17
C ILE A 142 -25.15 -18.26 -16.65
N ALA A 143 -24.22 -17.65 -15.94
CA ALA A 143 -24.29 -17.43 -14.51
C ALA A 143 -24.43 -15.92 -14.31
N LEU A 144 -25.37 -15.53 -13.46
CA LEU A 144 -25.83 -14.16 -13.20
C LEU A 144 -24.71 -13.11 -13.23
N PRO A 145 -24.96 -11.91 -13.77
CA PRO A 145 -23.96 -10.84 -13.87
C PRO A 145 -23.43 -10.55 -12.47
N TYR A 146 -22.11 -10.57 -12.28
CA TYR A 146 -21.43 -10.08 -11.07
C TYR A 146 -21.94 -10.68 -9.74
N THR A 147 -21.31 -11.76 -9.26
CA THR A 147 -21.55 -12.21 -7.88
C THR A 147 -21.32 -11.06 -6.87
N ALA A 148 -22.14 -10.99 -5.83
CA ALA A 148 -22.03 -9.96 -4.78
C ALA A 148 -20.61 -9.91 -4.18
N THR A 149 -19.96 -11.07 -4.07
CA THR A 149 -18.57 -11.20 -3.60
C THR A 149 -17.58 -10.48 -4.53
N ALA A 150 -17.69 -10.64 -5.85
CA ALA A 150 -16.79 -10.00 -6.80
C ALA A 150 -16.93 -8.47 -6.81
N GLN A 151 -18.16 -7.95 -6.70
CA GLN A 151 -18.41 -6.51 -6.58
C GLN A 151 -17.82 -5.96 -5.28
N GLN A 152 -17.94 -6.70 -4.19
CA GLN A 152 -17.36 -6.33 -2.90
C GLN A 152 -15.83 -6.27 -2.95
N GLU A 153 -15.19 -7.26 -3.56
CA GLU A 153 -13.73 -7.28 -3.75
C GLU A 153 -13.27 -6.10 -4.62
N MET A 154 -13.98 -5.82 -5.73
CA MET A 154 -13.69 -4.67 -6.58
C MET A 154 -13.81 -3.35 -5.80
N CYS A 155 -14.90 -3.16 -5.06
CA CYS A 155 -15.10 -1.99 -4.21
C CYS A 155 -13.95 -1.83 -3.20
N GLN A 156 -13.55 -2.90 -2.52
CA GLN A 156 -12.44 -2.87 -1.57
C GLN A 156 -11.11 -2.50 -2.22
N ARG A 157 -10.82 -3.01 -3.42
CA ARG A 157 -9.61 -2.62 -4.18
C ARG A 157 -9.63 -1.15 -4.54
N ILE A 158 -10.79 -0.62 -4.94
CA ILE A 158 -10.99 0.80 -5.21
C ILE A 158 -10.73 1.64 -3.97
N LEU A 159 -11.40 1.32 -2.86
CA LEU A 159 -11.26 2.04 -1.60
C LEU A 159 -9.83 1.99 -1.06
N HIS A 160 -9.15 0.84 -1.16
CA HIS A 160 -7.75 0.71 -0.76
C HIS A 160 -6.84 1.66 -1.57
N LYS A 161 -7.04 1.73 -2.88
CA LYS A 161 -6.29 2.64 -3.76
C LYS A 161 -6.55 4.10 -3.39
N LEU A 162 -7.80 4.48 -3.13
CA LEU A 162 -8.16 5.82 -2.72
C LEU A 162 -7.59 6.17 -1.35
N LYS A 163 -7.61 5.23 -0.39
CA LYS A 163 -7.03 5.40 0.95
C LYS A 163 -5.54 5.71 0.87
N ARG A 164 -4.82 4.95 0.05
CA ARG A 164 -3.39 5.16 -0.19
C ARG A 164 -3.11 6.51 -0.88
N LYS A 165 -4.02 6.98 -1.75
CA LYS A 165 -3.93 8.31 -2.38
C LYS A 165 -4.22 9.44 -1.39
N ASP A 166 -5.23 9.29 -0.52
CA ASP A 166 -5.59 10.25 0.52
C ASP A 166 -4.43 10.43 1.51
N GLU A 167 -3.90 9.31 2.02
CA GLU A 167 -2.78 9.30 2.95
C GLU A 167 -1.56 9.99 2.37
N ARG A 168 -1.17 9.67 1.13
CA ARG A 168 -0.03 10.32 0.48
C ARG A 168 -0.26 11.82 0.27
N THR A 169 -1.49 12.25 0.01
CA THR A 169 -1.81 13.67 -0.14
C THR A 169 -1.65 14.39 1.20
N ARG A 170 -2.17 13.81 2.29
CA ARG A 170 -1.98 14.33 3.65
C ARG A 170 -0.49 14.41 4.03
N LEU A 171 0.28 13.35 3.80
CA LEU A 171 1.72 13.33 4.13
C LEU A 171 2.52 14.38 3.35
N LYS A 172 2.14 14.68 2.09
CA LYS A 172 2.73 15.77 1.31
C LYS A 172 2.41 17.14 1.89
N LEU A 173 1.20 17.32 2.42
CA LEU A 173 0.82 18.54 3.12
C LEU A 173 1.61 18.69 4.42
N GLU A 174 1.74 17.63 5.21
CA GLU A 174 2.56 17.63 6.42
C GLU A 174 4.04 17.95 6.14
N LEU A 175 4.59 17.41 5.04
CA LEU A 175 5.93 17.78 4.59
C LEU A 175 6.00 19.27 4.21
N PHE A 176 4.98 19.76 3.50
CA PHE A 176 4.89 21.18 3.15
C PHE A 176 4.87 22.06 4.40
N ASP A 177 4.01 21.76 5.37
CA ASP A 177 3.87 22.52 6.62
C ASP A 177 5.17 22.46 7.43
N LYS A 178 5.82 21.29 7.53
CA LYS A 178 7.14 21.15 8.17
C LYS A 178 8.19 22.05 7.51
N LEU A 179 8.25 22.06 6.18
CA LEU A 179 9.20 22.89 5.44
C LEU A 179 8.87 24.39 5.57
N TYR A 180 7.60 24.74 5.46
CA TYR A 180 7.11 26.11 5.51
C TYR A 180 7.27 26.73 6.90
N ASP A 181 6.77 26.08 7.95
CA ASP A 181 6.71 26.63 9.31
C ASP A 181 8.03 26.45 10.08
N GLN A 182 8.72 25.32 9.89
CA GLN A 182 9.82 24.93 10.78
C GLN A 182 11.20 25.07 10.13
N VAL A 183 11.35 24.60 8.88
CA VAL A 183 12.65 24.64 8.19
C VAL A 183 12.94 26.03 7.62
N TYR A 184 11.99 26.58 6.85
CA TYR A 184 12.17 27.86 6.17
C TYR A 184 11.56 29.05 6.89
N ARG A 185 10.58 28.82 7.78
CA ARG A 185 9.87 29.87 8.53
C ARG A 185 9.35 30.98 7.60
N MET A 186 8.63 30.58 6.55
CA MET A 186 8.21 31.48 5.47
C MET A 186 7.08 32.42 5.91
N GLU A 187 7.05 33.61 5.31
CA GLU A 187 5.96 34.57 5.50
C GLU A 187 4.72 34.19 4.67
N ARG A 188 3.53 34.47 5.24
CA ARG A 188 2.22 34.17 4.61
C ARG A 188 1.98 34.93 3.30
N SER A 189 2.68 36.05 3.10
CA SER A 189 2.66 36.89 1.90
C SER A 189 3.39 36.24 0.70
N ASN A 190 4.26 35.24 0.94
CA ASN A 190 5.10 34.66 -0.10
C ASN A 190 4.40 33.54 -0.87
N ILE A 191 3.40 33.91 -1.67
CA ILE A 191 2.58 32.98 -2.46
C ILE A 191 3.44 32.23 -3.50
N SER A 192 4.32 32.93 -4.20
CA SER A 192 5.19 32.33 -5.23
C SER A 192 6.14 31.29 -4.65
N GLY A 193 6.69 31.55 -3.45
CA GLY A 193 7.51 30.59 -2.73
C GLY A 193 6.73 29.35 -2.28
N CYS A 194 5.48 29.52 -1.83
CA CYS A 194 4.60 28.40 -1.49
C CYS A 194 4.34 27.50 -2.71
N ASP A 195 4.07 28.08 -3.87
CA ASP A 195 3.80 27.31 -5.08
C ASP A 195 5.04 26.57 -5.58
N LEU A 196 6.21 27.21 -5.50
CA LEU A 196 7.47 26.54 -5.80
C LEU A 196 7.73 25.36 -4.85
N LEU A 197 7.48 25.54 -3.56
CA LEU A 197 7.67 24.49 -2.55
C LEU A 197 6.71 23.31 -2.81
N ARG A 198 5.43 23.59 -3.10
CA ARG A 198 4.46 22.56 -3.50
C ARG A 198 4.89 21.82 -4.76
N LEU A 199 5.39 22.53 -5.77
CA LEU A 199 5.87 21.94 -7.01
C LEU A 199 7.10 21.04 -6.76
N THR A 200 8.03 21.51 -5.93
CA THR A 200 9.24 20.79 -5.55
C THR A 200 8.89 19.49 -4.82
N ILE A 201 8.03 19.56 -3.80
CA ILE A 201 7.52 18.38 -3.09
C ILE A 201 6.84 17.44 -4.08
N ARG A 202 5.96 17.95 -4.95
CA ARG A 202 5.25 17.12 -5.93
C ARG A 202 6.21 16.43 -6.91
N ARG A 203 7.30 17.09 -7.32
CA ARG A 203 8.38 16.54 -8.17
C ARG A 203 9.14 15.43 -7.43
N LEU A 204 9.66 15.72 -6.24
CA LEU A 204 10.51 14.79 -5.47
C LEU A 204 9.72 13.55 -5.03
N MET A 205 8.49 13.72 -4.54
CA MET A 205 7.66 12.62 -4.04
C MET A 205 7.19 11.64 -5.13
N LYS A 206 7.47 11.90 -6.41
CA LYS A 206 7.29 10.89 -7.47
C LYS A 206 8.24 9.70 -7.28
N GLN A 207 9.44 9.92 -6.73
CA GLN A 207 10.45 8.88 -6.47
C GLN A 207 10.19 8.07 -5.18
N PHE A 208 9.15 8.43 -4.41
CA PHE A 208 8.83 7.84 -3.10
C PHE A 208 7.38 7.32 -3.09
N PRO A 209 7.15 6.10 -3.61
CA PRO A 209 5.81 5.53 -3.71
C PRO A 209 5.23 5.10 -2.35
N LEU A 210 6.05 4.89 -1.33
CA LEU A 210 5.62 4.39 -0.02
C LEU A 210 5.32 5.55 0.95
N ALA A 211 4.30 5.38 1.78
CA ALA A 211 3.93 6.37 2.79
C ALA A 211 5.03 6.56 3.85
N ASP A 212 5.69 5.47 4.26
CA ASP A 212 6.74 5.50 5.28
C ASP A 212 8.01 6.24 4.82
N GLU A 213 8.30 6.21 3.52
CA GLU A 213 9.37 7.02 2.93
C GLU A 213 9.06 8.51 3.11
N ILE A 214 7.84 8.95 2.79
CA ILE A 214 7.43 10.35 2.96
C ILE A 214 7.50 10.75 4.44
N ARG A 215 7.01 9.90 5.35
CA ARG A 215 7.11 10.14 6.81
C ARG A 215 8.57 10.26 7.26
N SER A 216 9.46 9.42 6.74
CA SER A 216 10.89 9.46 7.04
C SER A 216 11.54 10.75 6.52
N ILE A 217 11.19 11.17 5.30
CA ILE A 217 11.64 12.44 4.71
C ILE A 217 11.16 13.63 5.55
N THR A 218 9.88 13.66 5.95
CA THR A 218 9.33 14.72 6.80
C THR A 218 10.05 14.82 8.14
N ARG A 219 10.35 13.68 8.79
CA ARG A 219 11.11 13.65 10.05
C ARG A 219 12.54 14.16 9.91
N ASN A 220 13.16 13.93 8.75
CA ASN A 220 14.55 14.30 8.48
C ASN A 220 14.66 15.47 7.48
N ALA A 221 13.63 16.33 7.39
CA ALA A 221 13.53 17.35 6.34
C ALA A 221 14.78 18.26 6.28
N GLU A 222 15.32 18.65 7.43
CA GLU A 222 16.50 19.50 7.56
C GLU A 222 17.79 18.88 6.98
N ARG A 223 17.84 17.55 6.82
CA ARG A 223 18.98 16.85 6.20
C ARG A 223 18.88 16.77 4.68
N PHE A 224 17.66 16.83 4.16
CA PHE A 224 17.39 16.58 2.74
C PHE A 224 17.15 17.85 1.94
N PHE A 225 16.63 18.88 2.60
CA PHE A 225 16.29 20.14 1.96
C PHE A 225 17.36 21.20 2.27
N PRO A 226 17.57 22.18 1.37
CA PRO A 226 18.47 23.31 1.64
C PRO A 226 18.14 23.98 2.98
N ALA A 227 19.16 24.41 3.72
CA ALA A 227 18.99 25.03 5.04
C ALA A 227 18.29 26.40 5.00
N SER A 228 18.43 27.12 3.89
CA SER A 228 17.76 28.40 3.66
C SER A 228 16.88 28.33 2.41
N PHE A 229 15.78 29.09 2.43
CA PHE A 229 14.90 29.16 1.28
C PHE A 229 15.56 29.96 0.16
N SER A 230 15.71 29.34 -1.01
CA SER A 230 16.11 30.02 -2.24
C SER A 230 15.45 29.33 -3.42
N THR A 231 14.86 30.12 -4.31
CA THR A 231 14.23 29.63 -5.54
C THR A 231 15.20 28.80 -6.37
N GLN A 232 16.45 29.28 -6.50
CA GLN A 232 17.49 28.58 -7.24
C GLN A 232 17.89 27.28 -6.55
N ALA A 233 18.05 27.29 -5.22
CA ALA A 233 18.44 26.10 -4.47
C ALA A 233 17.38 24.99 -4.55
N LEU A 234 16.10 25.32 -4.39
CA LEU A 234 14.99 24.37 -4.50
C LEU A 234 14.82 23.84 -5.94
N ALA A 235 14.95 24.72 -6.94
CA ALA A 235 14.89 24.32 -8.34
C ALA A 235 15.99 23.31 -8.69
N ALA A 236 17.20 23.52 -8.15
CA ALA A 236 18.38 22.69 -8.38
C ALA A 236 18.36 21.32 -7.65
N VAL A 237 17.42 21.07 -6.73
CA VAL A 237 17.33 19.77 -6.04
C VAL A 237 16.95 18.67 -7.04
N ASP A 238 17.94 17.88 -7.46
CA ASP A 238 17.71 16.74 -8.34
C ASP A 238 16.97 15.61 -7.61
N ALA A 239 15.95 15.03 -8.26
CA ALA A 239 15.11 14.00 -7.65
C ALA A 239 15.83 12.66 -7.49
N SER A 240 16.75 12.33 -8.39
CA SER A 240 17.52 11.08 -8.34
C SER A 240 18.60 11.15 -7.28
N GLU A 241 19.30 12.28 -7.16
CA GLU A 241 20.24 12.51 -6.07
C GLU A 241 19.54 12.56 -4.71
N PHE A 242 18.37 13.20 -4.63
CA PHE A 242 17.56 13.18 -3.42
C PHE A 242 17.18 11.75 -3.00
N ARG A 243 16.83 10.89 -3.96
CA ARG A 243 16.59 9.46 -3.73
C ARG A 243 17.83 8.74 -3.21
N ARG A 244 18.98 8.92 -3.87
CA ARG A 244 20.25 8.32 -3.43
C ARG A 244 20.64 8.78 -2.03
N ALA A 245 20.47 10.06 -1.71
CA ALA A 245 20.72 10.58 -0.36
C ALA A 245 19.79 9.94 0.69
N PHE A 246 18.52 9.73 0.35
CA PHE A 246 17.57 9.03 1.21
C PHE A 246 18.00 7.58 1.48
N ASP A 247 18.34 6.84 0.42
CA ASP A 247 18.76 5.44 0.54
C ASP A 247 20.04 5.31 1.38
N ARG A 248 21.05 6.18 1.16
CA ARG A 248 22.28 6.25 1.98
C ARG A 248 21.97 6.50 3.45
N LEU A 249 21.11 7.48 3.77
CA LEU A 249 20.74 7.78 5.16
C LEU A 249 20.03 6.57 5.80
N HIS A 250 19.20 5.87 5.05
CA HIS A 250 18.48 4.70 5.55
C HIS A 250 19.44 3.53 5.84
N GLU A 251 20.38 3.26 4.94
CA GLU A 251 21.44 2.26 5.13
C GLU A 251 22.31 2.58 6.35
N GLU A 252 22.74 3.85 6.51
CA GLU A 252 23.50 4.30 7.68
C GLU A 252 22.73 4.10 9.00
N ASN A 253 21.43 4.42 9.01
CA ASN A 253 20.58 4.25 10.18
C ASN A 253 20.37 2.77 10.52
N GLU A 254 20.12 1.92 9.53
CA GLU A 254 20.05 0.47 9.75
C GLU A 254 21.39 -0.08 10.23
N ARG A 255 22.52 0.37 9.67
CA ARG A 255 23.86 -0.03 10.12
C ARG A 255 24.08 0.31 11.59
N LYS A 256 23.76 1.53 12.01
CA LYS A 256 23.87 1.97 13.42
C LYS A 256 22.96 1.14 14.33
N LYS A 257 21.72 0.88 13.92
CA LYS A 257 20.79 0.04 14.67
C LYS A 257 21.34 -1.38 14.85
N ARG A 258 21.87 -1.99 13.79
CA ARG A 258 22.48 -3.32 13.86
C ARG A 258 23.74 -3.36 14.72
N ALA A 259 24.51 -2.28 14.74
CA ALA A 259 25.68 -2.18 15.61
C ALA A 259 25.26 -2.19 17.09
N ALA A 260 24.20 -1.47 17.44
CA ALA A 260 23.61 -1.53 18.78
C ALA A 260 23.00 -2.91 19.09
N ASP A 261 22.30 -3.54 18.14
CA ASP A 261 21.80 -4.91 18.30
C ASP A 261 22.95 -5.89 18.58
N LEU A 262 24.08 -5.73 17.88
CA LEU A 262 25.27 -6.56 18.02
C LEU A 262 25.93 -6.34 19.39
N GLU A 263 26.05 -5.09 19.83
CA GLU A 263 26.56 -4.73 21.16
C GLU A 263 25.74 -5.41 22.26
N ILE A 264 24.40 -5.35 22.18
CA ILE A 264 23.49 -6.03 23.10
C ILE A 264 23.70 -7.55 23.02
N LYS A 265 23.84 -8.10 21.81
CA LYS A 265 24.03 -9.55 21.61
C LYS A 265 25.34 -10.05 22.24
N ILE A 266 26.43 -9.31 22.08
CA ILE A 266 27.74 -9.64 22.67
C ILE A 266 27.66 -9.59 24.20
N ARG A 267 27.06 -8.54 24.77
CA ARG A 267 26.86 -8.44 26.23
C ARG A 267 26.09 -9.64 26.78
N ASN A 268 25.07 -10.09 26.06
CA ASN A 268 24.27 -11.25 26.46
C ASN A 268 25.02 -12.58 26.30
N LEU A 269 25.83 -12.75 25.25
CA LEU A 269 26.63 -13.96 25.03
C LEU A 269 27.68 -14.18 26.13
N TYR A 270 28.28 -13.10 26.61
CA TYR A 270 29.33 -13.11 27.63
C TYR A 270 28.84 -12.54 28.96
N PHE A 271 27.57 -12.75 29.29
CA PHE A 271 26.98 -12.28 30.55
C PHE A 271 27.86 -12.65 31.75
N ASP A 272 28.11 -11.69 32.65
CA ASP A 272 29.04 -11.75 33.79
C ASP A 272 30.54 -11.98 33.47
N ARG A 273 30.93 -12.03 32.18
CA ARG A 273 32.30 -12.39 31.73
C ARG A 273 32.94 -11.35 30.80
N ILE A 274 32.35 -10.15 30.69
CA ILE A 274 32.86 -9.08 29.82
C ILE A 274 32.67 -7.70 30.47
N ASP A 275 33.69 -6.85 30.38
CA ASP A 275 33.55 -5.42 30.72
C ASP A 275 32.72 -4.73 29.61
N PRO A 276 31.61 -4.05 29.95
CA PRO A 276 30.82 -3.30 28.98
C PRO A 276 31.61 -2.32 28.09
N ARG A 277 32.75 -1.80 28.57
CA ARG A 277 33.64 -0.89 27.82
C ARG A 277 34.45 -1.61 26.72
N ALA A 278 34.66 -2.91 26.85
CA ALA A 278 35.40 -3.71 25.87
C ALA A 278 34.56 -4.06 24.64
N VAL A 279 33.23 -3.91 24.70
CA VAL A 279 32.30 -4.33 23.64
C VAL A 279 32.34 -3.40 22.42
N GLU A 280 32.46 -2.08 22.63
CA GLU A 280 32.46 -1.11 21.53
C GLU A 280 33.64 -1.32 20.56
N PRO A 281 34.90 -1.51 21.03
CA PRO A 281 36.01 -1.90 20.16
C PRO A 281 35.77 -3.21 19.39
N MET A 282 35.14 -4.21 20.01
CA MET A 282 34.82 -5.48 19.33
C MET A 282 33.82 -5.29 18.20
N VAL A 283 32.74 -4.54 18.45
CA VAL A 283 31.76 -4.20 17.42
C VAL A 283 32.44 -3.45 16.27
N LYS A 284 33.31 -2.48 16.59
CA LYS A 284 34.07 -1.74 15.58
C LYS A 284 34.93 -2.67 14.71
N SER A 285 35.70 -3.57 15.32
CA SER A 285 36.53 -4.56 14.60
C SER A 285 35.69 -5.44 13.66
N ILE A 286 34.49 -5.86 14.07
CA ILE A 286 33.59 -6.66 13.23
C ILE A 286 33.11 -5.84 12.02
N TYR A 287 32.73 -4.57 12.21
CA TYR A 287 32.25 -3.69 11.12
C TYR A 287 33.34 -3.18 10.19
N GLU A 288 34.61 -3.25 10.60
CA GLU A 288 35.78 -3.05 9.74
C GLU A 288 35.94 -4.20 8.73
N GLU A 289 35.41 -5.38 9.04
CA GLU A 289 35.55 -6.58 8.20
C GLU A 289 34.27 -6.95 7.45
N ILE A 290 33.10 -6.72 8.07
CA ILE A 290 31.77 -7.08 7.55
C ILE A 290 31.00 -5.80 7.21
N HIS A 291 30.84 -5.54 5.92
CA HIS A 291 30.20 -4.32 5.42
C HIS A 291 28.77 -4.54 4.94
N ASP A 292 28.44 -5.74 4.47
CA ASP A 292 27.13 -6.04 3.92
C ASP A 292 26.07 -6.20 5.02
N LEU A 293 24.92 -5.54 4.87
CA LEU A 293 23.84 -5.60 5.86
C LEU A 293 23.21 -6.99 5.98
N SER A 294 23.23 -7.80 4.93
CA SER A 294 22.73 -9.17 4.97
C SER A 294 23.66 -10.08 5.79
N ASP A 295 24.98 -9.89 5.68
CA ASP A 295 25.96 -10.61 6.49
C ASP A 295 25.85 -10.23 7.97
N VAL A 296 25.68 -8.94 8.28
CA VAL A 296 25.44 -8.50 9.67
C VAL A 296 24.15 -9.13 10.24
N LYS A 297 23.07 -9.20 9.45
CA LYS A 297 21.83 -9.88 9.88
C LYS A 297 22.04 -11.37 10.10
N PHE A 298 22.83 -12.02 9.23
CA PHE A 298 23.18 -13.43 9.38
C PHE A 298 24.01 -13.66 10.64
N LEU A 299 25.01 -12.82 10.89
CA LEU A 299 25.84 -12.83 12.11
C LEU A 299 24.96 -12.76 13.36
N LEU A 300 24.06 -11.77 13.44
CA LEU A 300 23.17 -11.59 14.60
C LEU A 300 22.29 -12.82 14.85
N LYS A 301 21.82 -13.47 13.78
CA LYS A 301 20.98 -14.67 13.85
C LYS A 301 21.76 -15.89 14.35
N HIS A 302 23.02 -16.05 13.93
CA HIS A 302 23.87 -17.21 14.23
C HIS A 302 24.97 -16.92 15.26
N ALA A 303 24.83 -15.84 16.03
CA ALA A 303 25.88 -15.32 16.89
C ALA A 303 26.43 -16.37 17.87
N SER A 304 25.59 -17.24 18.44
CA SER A 304 26.03 -18.28 19.38
C SER A 304 26.97 -19.31 18.78
N ALA A 305 26.91 -19.55 17.47
CA ALA A 305 27.79 -20.48 16.76
C ALA A 305 29.06 -19.79 16.24
N LEU A 306 28.96 -18.50 15.93
CA LEU A 306 30.03 -17.73 15.29
C LEU A 306 31.02 -17.15 16.31
N PHE A 307 30.51 -16.70 17.46
CA PHE A 307 31.32 -16.07 18.49
C PHE A 307 32.13 -17.11 19.30
N PRO A 308 33.39 -16.82 19.67
CA PRO A 308 34.22 -17.69 20.49
C PRO A 308 33.65 -17.84 21.91
N LYS A 309 34.12 -18.86 22.65
CA LYS A 309 33.68 -19.10 24.04
C LYS A 309 34.14 -18.01 25.00
N ASP A 310 35.34 -17.49 24.79
CA ASP A 310 35.94 -16.45 25.61
C ASP A 310 35.85 -15.09 24.90
N SER A 311 35.48 -14.05 25.65
CA SER A 311 35.28 -12.70 25.12
C SER A 311 36.58 -12.07 24.59
N LYS A 312 37.74 -12.48 25.12
CA LYS A 312 39.06 -11.95 24.70
C LYS A 312 39.46 -12.35 23.29
N ASP A 313 38.89 -13.44 22.77
CA ASP A 313 39.21 -13.99 21.46
C ASP A 313 38.29 -13.43 20.35
N VAL A 314 37.42 -12.48 20.68
CA VAL A 314 36.52 -11.83 19.74
C VAL A 314 37.34 -10.94 18.80
N ASP A 315 37.51 -11.41 17.57
CA ASP A 315 38.19 -10.71 16.48
C ASP A 315 37.32 -10.67 15.23
N GLY A 316 37.27 -9.50 14.57
CA GLY A 316 36.45 -9.28 13.38
C GLY A 316 36.83 -10.18 12.20
N LYS A 317 38.12 -10.45 11.99
CA LYS A 317 38.59 -11.29 10.87
C LYS A 317 38.22 -12.74 11.08
N GLU A 318 38.39 -13.25 12.29
CA GLU A 318 37.98 -14.61 12.62
C GLU A 318 36.47 -14.79 12.53
N ILE A 319 35.68 -13.82 13.01
CA ILE A 319 34.21 -13.85 12.88
C ILE A 319 33.79 -13.87 11.41
N LYS A 320 34.41 -13.05 10.55
CA LYS A 320 34.16 -13.06 9.10
C LYS A 320 34.48 -14.41 8.47
N ARG A 321 35.59 -15.04 8.83
CA ARG A 321 35.98 -16.37 8.36
C ARG A 321 34.94 -17.43 8.75
N ARG A 322 34.52 -17.44 10.02
CA ARG A 322 33.49 -18.36 10.51
C ARG A 322 32.13 -18.12 9.85
N LEU A 323 31.78 -16.86 9.62
CA LEU A 323 30.54 -16.48 8.95
C LEU A 323 30.52 -17.02 7.51
N ALA A 324 31.60 -16.82 6.75
CA ALA A 324 31.72 -17.35 5.40
C ALA A 324 31.65 -18.89 5.38
N ALA A 325 32.37 -19.56 6.28
CA ALA A 325 32.34 -21.02 6.39
C ALA A 325 30.94 -21.56 6.70
N LEU A 326 30.22 -20.93 7.63
CA LEU A 326 28.86 -21.31 8.00
C LEU A 326 27.86 -21.06 6.87
N GLN A 327 28.02 -19.95 6.12
CA GLN A 327 27.20 -19.67 4.95
C GLN A 327 27.43 -20.71 3.85
N GLU A 328 28.68 -21.10 3.60
CA GLU A 328 29.03 -22.13 2.61
C GLU A 328 28.50 -23.51 3.03
N GLU A 329 28.63 -23.88 4.30
CA GLU A 329 28.08 -25.10 4.85
C GLU A 329 26.56 -25.14 4.69
N GLN A 330 25.84 -24.08 5.08
CA GLN A 330 24.39 -23.99 4.88
C GLN A 330 24.00 -24.00 3.40
N ALA A 331 24.78 -23.39 2.52
CA ALA A 331 24.54 -23.44 1.08
C ALA A 331 24.70 -24.86 0.52
N ARG A 332 25.73 -25.59 0.98
CA ARG A 332 25.98 -26.99 0.64
C ARG A 332 24.85 -27.90 1.12
N GLU A 333 24.41 -27.74 2.37
CA GLU A 333 23.27 -28.48 2.91
C GLU A 333 21.98 -28.20 2.13
N ARG A 334 21.73 -26.95 1.75
CA ARG A 334 20.60 -26.59 0.87
C ARG A 334 20.70 -27.29 -0.47
N ALA A 335 21.86 -27.25 -1.12
CA ALA A 335 22.06 -27.91 -2.40
C ALA A 335 21.81 -29.43 -2.31
N MET A 336 22.31 -30.08 -1.26
CA MET A 336 22.06 -31.50 -1.02
C MET A 336 20.57 -31.82 -0.75
N ALA A 337 19.87 -30.95 -0.01
CA ALA A 337 18.43 -31.12 0.22
C ALA A 337 17.62 -30.97 -1.08
N ILE A 338 17.99 -30.01 -1.93
CA ILE A 338 17.39 -29.81 -3.25
C ILE A 338 17.61 -31.05 -4.14
N ASP A 339 18.83 -31.58 -4.17
CA ASP A 339 19.16 -32.78 -4.95
C ASP A 339 18.36 -34.01 -4.48
N LYS A 340 18.27 -34.22 -3.16
CA LYS A 340 17.43 -35.29 -2.58
C LYS A 340 15.95 -35.13 -2.97
N LEU A 341 15.43 -33.90 -2.97
CA LEU A 341 14.06 -33.61 -3.39
C LEU A 341 13.85 -33.94 -4.88
N LEU A 342 14.81 -33.58 -5.73
CA LEU A 342 14.77 -33.86 -7.16
C LEU A 342 14.81 -35.37 -7.43
N ILE A 343 15.64 -36.14 -6.71
CA ILE A 343 15.69 -37.60 -6.82
C ILE A 343 14.35 -38.22 -6.41
N ALA A 344 13.77 -37.78 -5.29
CA ALA A 344 12.48 -38.28 -4.83
C ALA A 344 11.36 -38.00 -5.84
N LEU A 345 11.30 -36.79 -6.41
CA LEU A 345 10.30 -36.43 -7.41
C LEU A 345 10.48 -37.18 -8.73
N LYS A 346 11.72 -37.39 -9.20
CA LYS A 346 12.00 -38.24 -10.37
C LYS A 346 11.54 -39.68 -10.16
N SER A 347 11.60 -40.19 -8.93
CA SER A 347 11.12 -41.53 -8.61
C SER A 347 9.59 -41.66 -8.61
N ILE A 348 8.86 -40.57 -8.34
CA ILE A 348 7.39 -40.55 -8.31
C ILE A 348 6.82 -40.22 -9.70
N TYR A 349 7.48 -39.31 -10.42
CA TYR A 349 7.09 -38.84 -11.75
C TYR A 349 8.12 -39.25 -12.80
N SER A 350 8.29 -40.55 -13.00
CA SER A 350 9.25 -41.10 -13.98
C SER A 350 9.01 -40.66 -15.42
N ASP A 351 7.76 -40.29 -15.72
CA ASP A 351 7.27 -40.03 -17.07
C ASP A 351 7.27 -38.53 -17.44
N VAL A 352 7.66 -37.66 -16.49
CA VAL A 352 7.72 -36.21 -16.69
C VAL A 352 9.12 -35.79 -17.14
N GLU A 353 9.18 -34.86 -18.08
CA GLU A 353 10.43 -34.37 -18.64
C GLU A 353 11.34 -33.75 -17.55
N PRO A 354 12.63 -34.13 -17.46
CA PRO A 354 13.51 -33.71 -16.36
C PRO A 354 13.63 -32.19 -16.17
N ALA A 355 13.48 -31.42 -17.25
CA ALA A 355 13.52 -29.95 -17.20
C ALA A 355 12.32 -29.35 -16.44
N GLN A 356 11.13 -29.93 -16.59
CA GLN A 356 9.90 -29.48 -15.92
C GLN A 356 9.94 -29.78 -14.42
N LEU A 357 10.48 -30.96 -14.05
CA LEU A 357 10.73 -31.34 -12.66
C LEU A 357 11.71 -30.38 -11.97
N HIS A 358 12.77 -29.98 -12.66
CA HIS A 358 13.75 -29.03 -12.12
C HIS A 358 13.13 -27.64 -11.87
N ASP A 359 12.25 -27.18 -12.76
CA ASP A 359 11.53 -25.91 -12.63
C ASP A 359 10.55 -25.93 -11.43
N VAL A 360 9.82 -27.03 -11.24
CA VAL A 360 8.97 -27.24 -10.05
C VAL A 360 9.80 -27.23 -8.77
N VAL A 361 10.90 -27.98 -8.71
CA VAL A 361 11.80 -28.03 -7.55
C VAL A 361 12.35 -26.65 -7.23
N SER A 362 12.77 -25.89 -8.23
CA SER A 362 13.25 -24.51 -8.08
C SER A 362 12.19 -23.59 -7.46
N ARG A 363 10.95 -23.64 -7.96
CA ARG A 363 9.84 -22.87 -7.41
C ARG A 363 9.48 -23.26 -5.99
N VAL A 364 9.41 -24.56 -5.70
CA VAL A 364 9.04 -25.07 -4.37
C VAL A 364 10.12 -24.71 -3.35
N THR A 365 11.39 -24.95 -3.66
CA THR A 365 12.51 -24.66 -2.75
C THR A 365 12.70 -23.16 -2.52
N ALA A 366 12.35 -22.31 -3.49
CA ALA A 366 12.30 -20.85 -3.30
C ALA A 366 11.28 -20.39 -2.25
N LEU A 367 10.25 -21.20 -1.95
CA LEU A 367 9.27 -20.93 -0.89
C LEU A 367 9.80 -21.28 0.51
N PHE A 368 10.79 -22.16 0.62
CA PHE A 368 11.34 -22.65 1.89
C PHE A 368 12.71 -22.05 2.19
N LYS A 369 12.71 -20.95 2.95
CA LYS A 369 13.94 -20.26 3.39
C LYS A 369 14.79 -21.02 4.42
N VAL A 370 14.29 -22.13 4.97
CA VAL A 370 14.95 -22.92 6.02
C VAL A 370 15.21 -24.35 5.55
N VAL A 371 16.45 -24.81 5.69
CA VAL A 371 16.93 -26.11 5.19
C VAL A 371 16.18 -27.29 5.78
N SER A 372 15.84 -27.22 7.07
CA SER A 372 15.06 -28.25 7.76
C SER A 372 13.65 -28.41 7.19
N SER A 373 13.05 -27.35 6.62
CA SER A 373 11.76 -27.43 5.94
C SER A 373 11.86 -28.19 4.61
N ASN A 374 12.97 -28.06 3.87
CA ASN A 374 13.21 -28.83 2.64
C ASN A 374 13.42 -30.32 2.94
N ILE A 375 14.13 -30.65 4.02
CA ILE A 375 14.33 -32.03 4.49
C ILE A 375 13.00 -32.66 4.94
N GLY A 376 12.13 -31.89 5.62
CA GLY A 376 10.78 -32.32 5.96
C GLY A 376 9.91 -32.58 4.73
N LEU A 377 10.00 -31.72 3.71
CA LEU A 377 9.28 -31.92 2.43
C LEU A 377 9.67 -33.20 1.72
N THR A 378 10.95 -33.58 1.71
CA THR A 378 11.39 -34.85 1.11
C THR A 378 10.73 -36.07 1.78
N ARG A 379 10.47 -35.99 3.09
CA ARG A 379 9.81 -37.06 3.83
C ARG A 379 8.30 -37.14 3.55
N ASP A 380 7.66 -35.98 3.39
CA ASP A 380 6.20 -35.87 3.26
C ASP A 380 5.74 -35.77 1.79
N ILE A 381 6.68 -35.86 0.83
CA ILE A 381 6.44 -35.69 -0.61
C ILE A 381 5.36 -36.65 -1.14
N ALA A 382 5.36 -37.89 -0.67
CA ALA A 382 4.36 -38.89 -1.05
C ALA A 382 2.96 -38.50 -0.56
N HIS A 383 2.86 -37.80 0.58
CA HIS A 383 1.59 -37.40 1.18
C HIS A 383 1.03 -36.11 0.59
N ILE A 384 1.88 -35.22 0.06
CA ILE A 384 1.49 -33.92 -0.50
C ILE A 384 1.10 -34.04 -1.98
N PHE A 385 1.81 -34.87 -2.74
CA PHE A 385 1.66 -34.98 -4.20
C PHE A 385 0.77 -36.13 -4.68
N LEU A 386 0.31 -37.03 -3.79
CA LEU A 386 -0.73 -38.04 -4.11
C LEU A 386 -2.16 -37.57 -3.79
N THR A 387 -2.33 -36.40 -3.16
CA THR A 387 -3.64 -35.81 -2.81
C THR A 387 -4.02 -34.57 -3.64
N LEU A 388 -3.16 -34.18 -4.59
CA LEU A 388 -3.42 -33.19 -5.64
C LEU A 388 -3.47 -33.92 -6.98
#